data_AF-A0A959CVR2-F1
#
_entry.id   AF-A0A959CVR2-F1
#
_cell.length_a   1.000
_cell.length_b   1.000
_cell.length_c   1.000
_cell.angle_alpha   90.00
_cell.angle_beta   90.00
_cell.angle_gamma   90.00
#
_symmetry.space_group_name_H-M   'P 1'
#
loop_
_entity.id
_entity.type
_entity.pdbx_description
1 polymer ?
#
loop_
_entity_poly.entity_id
_entity_poly.type
_entity_poly.pdbx_seq_one_letter_code
_entity_poly.pdbx_strand_id
1 'polypeptide(L)'
;MQGKGVVKFFLVVMTIVTLVQYFFILPTQKVEKAADEYARQATQNMEEGLQKTAFKMKRAEYLDSMSSEEVFRIPMLKSYTYQELKSQQLALGLDLKGGMSVVLQVDLRDFIRALANDSKDPTFLEALDRASQAQKNAQDDFVTLFYDAWREVSGEKRLAPIFTRNEALRDQINYETSDGEVVRIIRAKANETVDLTFKLLKERIDKLGVTQPNVSLDASRDLIVVELPGIDNPERARTFLQAAAKLEFWNVFRINDPGIQQSFIEANERLAKTMGEGTELEPEILSIDTTFVTDSLGNADETQIASIDTVYNNSVVDQGPLFDVLSLNTTGSQGLAVLGMAKRNQRRYIDSLLNREDIKTLFPRDLVFRWSKDPAKNYETGEFTEDYELYGIKLGRDGKPALTGDHVVDASANPDPQTNEVAVSLKMDNTGAKIWGQLTTEAAQDNNREIAIVLDDEVVSAPRVINPILTGDSQITGNFNIQEGKDLANILQIGKLPAETKIIQESLVGPSLGAENIRKSTVALVVGFLMVLGFMIFYYAGGGIVSIIALILNIFFIFGALASYGTVLTLPGIAGIVLTIGMAVDANVIIFERVREELRDGKSLLMSINDGFKNSYSAI
;
A
#
# COMPACT_ATOMS: atom_id res chain seq x y z
N MET A 1 -31.17 34.61 -20.71
CA MET A 1 -30.68 33.58 -21.66
C MET A 1 -29.18 33.28 -21.55
N GLN A 2 -28.40 33.93 -20.67
CA GLN A 2 -26.93 33.80 -20.61
C GLN A 2 -26.37 32.55 -19.89
N GLY A 3 -27.19 31.72 -19.23
CA GLY A 3 -26.71 30.50 -18.54
C GLY A 3 -26.75 29.20 -19.36
N LYS A 4 -27.41 29.18 -20.53
CA LYS A 4 -27.68 27.92 -21.26
C LYS A 4 -26.41 27.26 -21.84
N GLY A 5 -25.40 28.05 -22.20
CA GLY A 5 -24.13 27.53 -22.73
C GLY A 5 -23.29 26.81 -21.67
N VAL A 6 -23.14 27.45 -20.51
CA VAL A 6 -22.38 26.90 -19.37
C VAL A 6 -23.03 25.63 -18.84
N VAL A 7 -24.36 25.62 -18.65
CA VAL A 7 -25.09 24.43 -18.17
C VAL A 7 -24.95 23.26 -19.15
N LYS A 8 -25.06 23.50 -20.46
CA LYS A 8 -24.87 22.45 -21.48
C LYS A 8 -23.44 21.92 -21.49
N PHE A 9 -22.44 22.79 -21.37
CA PHE A 9 -21.04 22.38 -21.28
C PHE A 9 -20.80 21.48 -20.06
N PHE A 10 -21.21 21.91 -18.87
CA PHE A 10 -21.09 21.11 -17.65
C PHE A 10 -21.83 19.78 -17.74
N LEU A 11 -23.04 19.76 -18.31
CA LEU A 11 -23.80 18.52 -18.50
C LEU A 11 -23.06 17.55 -19.43
N VAL A 12 -22.48 18.02 -20.53
CA VAL A 12 -21.70 17.19 -21.45
C VAL A 12 -20.46 16.63 -20.76
N VAL A 13 -19.71 17.48 -20.05
CA VAL A 13 -18.51 17.05 -19.31
C VAL A 13 -18.86 16.01 -18.25
N MET A 14 -19.88 16.27 -17.43
CA MET A 14 -20.33 15.35 -16.38
C MET A 14 -20.83 14.02 -16.96
N THR A 15 -21.52 14.05 -18.10
CA THR A 15 -21.95 12.83 -18.81
C THR A 15 -20.75 12.01 -19.27
N ILE A 16 -19.74 12.65 -19.85
CA ILE A 16 -18.51 11.97 -20.30
C ILE A 16 -17.80 11.34 -19.09
N VAL A 17 -17.57 12.11 -18.02
CA VAL A 17 -16.90 11.61 -16.80
C VAL A 17 -17.66 10.41 -16.22
N THR A 18 -18.98 10.50 -16.12
CA THR A 18 -19.79 9.40 -15.57
C THR A 18 -19.75 8.16 -16.46
N LEU A 19 -19.84 8.31 -17.79
CA LEU A 19 -19.73 7.19 -18.73
C LEU A 19 -18.37 6.49 -18.61
N VAL A 20 -17.29 7.26 -18.49
CA VAL A 20 -15.94 6.72 -18.28
C VAL A 20 -15.87 5.93 -16.98
N GLN A 21 -16.40 6.46 -15.88
CA GLN A 21 -16.42 5.76 -14.58
C GLN A 21 -17.17 4.42 -14.64
N TYR A 22 -18.34 4.40 -15.28
CA TYR A 22 -19.08 3.14 -15.47
C TYR A 22 -18.36 2.16 -16.39
N PHE A 23 -17.63 2.66 -17.38
CA PHE A 23 -16.87 1.82 -18.30
C PHE A 23 -15.73 1.06 -17.59
N PHE A 24 -15.10 1.66 -16.57
CA PHE A 24 -14.06 1.02 -15.76
C PHE A 24 -14.54 -0.17 -14.91
N ILE A 25 -15.86 -0.27 -14.67
CA ILE A 25 -16.45 -1.42 -13.95
C ILE A 25 -16.41 -2.70 -14.80
N LEU A 26 -16.52 -2.60 -16.12
CA LEU A 26 -16.57 -3.77 -17.01
C LEU A 26 -15.30 -4.65 -16.98
N PRO A 27 -14.07 -4.11 -17.14
CA PRO A 27 -12.86 -4.94 -17.09
C PRO A 27 -12.63 -5.56 -15.71
N THR A 28 -12.88 -4.82 -14.62
CA THR A 28 -12.72 -5.34 -13.25
C THR A 28 -13.72 -6.46 -12.93
N GLN A 29 -14.96 -6.36 -13.39
CA GLN A 29 -15.94 -7.45 -13.23
C GLN A 29 -15.52 -8.74 -13.93
N LYS A 30 -14.78 -8.67 -15.04
CA LYS A 30 -14.25 -9.88 -15.70
C LYS A 30 -13.22 -10.57 -14.81
N VAL A 31 -12.30 -9.81 -14.22
CA VAL A 31 -11.28 -10.32 -13.30
C VAL A 31 -11.94 -10.91 -12.04
N GLU A 32 -12.92 -10.21 -11.47
CA GLU A 32 -13.64 -10.70 -10.29
C GLU A 32 -14.41 -12.00 -10.55
N LYS A 33 -15.03 -12.14 -11.74
CA LYS A 33 -15.69 -13.39 -12.14
C LYS A 33 -14.70 -14.54 -12.33
N ALA A 34 -13.56 -14.27 -12.96
CA ALA A 34 -12.49 -15.27 -13.08
C ALA A 34 -11.96 -15.70 -11.70
N ALA A 35 -11.81 -14.76 -10.76
CA ALA A 35 -11.44 -15.06 -9.38
C ALA A 35 -12.48 -15.94 -8.66
N ASP A 36 -13.77 -15.66 -8.87
CA ASP A 36 -14.85 -16.48 -8.31
C ASP A 36 -14.84 -17.90 -8.91
N GLU A 37 -14.58 -18.04 -10.21
CA GLU A 37 -14.46 -19.34 -10.88
C GLU A 37 -13.26 -20.13 -10.38
N TYR A 38 -12.08 -19.51 -10.30
CA TYR A 38 -10.87 -20.10 -9.75
C TYR A 38 -11.08 -20.58 -8.31
N ALA A 39 -11.65 -19.72 -7.46
CA ALA A 39 -11.91 -20.05 -6.06
C ALA A 39 -12.97 -21.15 -5.92
N ARG A 40 -13.99 -21.21 -6.79
CA ARG A 40 -14.95 -22.32 -6.82
C ARG A 40 -14.25 -23.62 -7.16
N GLN A 41 -13.44 -23.65 -8.23
CA GLN A 41 -12.73 -24.85 -8.64
C GLN A 41 -11.77 -25.35 -7.55
N ALA A 42 -11.00 -24.45 -6.94
CA ALA A 42 -10.04 -24.79 -5.89
C ALA A 42 -10.67 -25.31 -4.59
N THR A 43 -11.97 -25.07 -4.37
CA THR A 43 -12.67 -25.42 -3.11
C THR A 43 -13.82 -26.39 -3.28
N GLN A 44 -14.07 -26.87 -4.50
CA GLN A 44 -15.16 -27.80 -4.83
C GLN A 44 -15.14 -29.10 -4.01
N ASN A 45 -13.95 -29.56 -3.60
CA ASN A 45 -13.76 -30.82 -2.88
C ASN A 45 -13.54 -30.64 -1.36
N MET A 46 -13.78 -29.46 -0.81
CA MET A 46 -13.57 -29.16 0.61
C MET A 46 -14.85 -29.31 1.43
N GLU A 47 -14.71 -29.64 2.71
CA GLU A 47 -15.81 -29.76 3.66
C GLU A 47 -16.57 -28.41 3.82
N GLU A 48 -17.91 -28.45 3.90
CA GLU A 48 -18.80 -27.28 3.77
C GLU A 48 -18.50 -26.14 4.78
N GLY A 49 -18.01 -26.49 5.98
CA GLY A 49 -17.60 -25.53 7.02
C GLY A 49 -16.29 -24.79 6.71
N LEU A 50 -15.35 -25.43 6.02
CA LEU A 50 -14.06 -24.86 5.61
C LEU A 50 -14.12 -24.21 4.23
N GLN A 51 -15.02 -24.68 3.37
CA GLN A 51 -15.18 -24.25 1.99
C GLN A 51 -15.39 -22.74 1.86
N LYS A 52 -16.21 -22.13 2.74
CA LYS A 52 -16.48 -20.68 2.69
C LYS A 52 -15.23 -19.84 2.99
N THR A 53 -14.41 -20.28 3.93
CA THR A 53 -13.17 -19.59 4.32
C THR A 53 -12.09 -19.80 3.26
N ALA A 54 -11.92 -21.03 2.79
CA ALA A 54 -11.00 -21.36 1.71
C ALA A 54 -11.35 -20.65 0.40
N PHE A 55 -12.65 -20.51 0.09
CA PHE A 55 -13.12 -19.81 -1.10
C PHE A 55 -12.67 -18.34 -1.07
N LYS A 56 -12.86 -17.66 0.07
CA LYS A 56 -12.40 -16.29 0.24
C LYS A 56 -10.89 -16.17 0.10
N MET A 57 -10.12 -17.07 0.73
CA MET A 57 -8.67 -17.07 0.64
C MET A 57 -8.18 -17.26 -0.80
N LYS A 58 -8.69 -18.27 -1.51
CA LYS A 58 -8.32 -18.55 -2.91
C LYS A 58 -8.74 -17.44 -3.87
N ARG A 59 -9.89 -16.82 -3.62
CA ARG A 59 -10.34 -15.64 -4.38
C ARG A 59 -9.42 -14.44 -4.13
N ALA A 60 -9.04 -14.19 -2.88
CA ALA A 60 -8.13 -13.10 -2.52
C ALA A 60 -6.73 -13.32 -3.10
N GLU A 61 -6.24 -14.56 -3.08
CA GLU A 61 -4.97 -14.96 -3.70
C GLU A 61 -4.95 -14.66 -5.21
N TYR A 62 -6.02 -15.02 -5.94
CA TYR A 62 -6.15 -14.70 -7.36
C TYR A 62 -6.25 -13.19 -7.62
N LEU A 63 -7.01 -12.44 -6.81
CA LEU A 63 -7.14 -10.99 -7.02
C LEU A 63 -5.83 -10.25 -6.70
N ASP A 64 -5.07 -10.74 -5.73
CA ASP A 64 -3.73 -10.27 -5.42
C ASP A 64 -2.77 -10.59 -6.58
N SER A 65 -2.89 -11.79 -7.17
CA SER A 65 -2.12 -12.17 -8.36
C SER A 65 -2.45 -11.28 -9.56
N MET A 66 -3.70 -10.84 -9.71
CA MET A 66 -4.12 -9.95 -10.79
C MET A 66 -3.93 -8.45 -10.48
N SER A 67 -3.53 -8.10 -9.25
CA SER A 67 -3.54 -6.70 -8.78
C SER A 67 -2.72 -5.75 -9.64
N SER A 68 -1.57 -6.21 -10.12
CA SER A 68 -0.59 -5.41 -10.88
C SER A 68 -0.63 -5.70 -12.39
N GLU A 69 -1.47 -6.65 -12.82
CA GLU A 69 -1.59 -7.00 -14.23
C GLU A 69 -2.39 -5.92 -14.98
N GLU A 70 -1.96 -5.59 -16.20
CA GLU A 70 -2.71 -4.73 -17.11
C GLU A 70 -3.99 -5.47 -17.54
N VAL A 71 -5.15 -4.95 -17.16
CA VAL A 71 -6.45 -5.55 -17.51
C VAL A 71 -7.25 -4.70 -18.48
N PHE A 72 -6.81 -3.45 -18.71
CA PHE A 72 -7.48 -2.53 -19.62
C PHE A 72 -6.53 -1.47 -20.17
N ARG A 73 -6.64 -1.15 -21.46
CA ARG A 73 -5.84 -0.12 -22.11
C ARG A 73 -6.71 0.80 -22.94
N ILE A 74 -6.47 2.11 -22.79
CA ILE A 74 -7.02 3.12 -23.70
C ILE A 74 -5.93 3.47 -24.72
N PRO A 75 -6.14 3.19 -26.02
CA PRO A 75 -5.17 3.53 -27.06
C PRO A 75 -4.74 5.00 -26.98
N MET A 76 -3.43 5.26 -27.06
CA MET A 76 -2.79 6.58 -27.01
C MET A 76 -2.95 7.40 -25.71
N LEU A 77 -3.50 6.81 -24.63
CA LEU A 77 -3.69 7.53 -23.36
C LEU A 77 -2.95 6.86 -22.20
N LYS A 78 -3.44 5.71 -21.75
CA LYS A 78 -2.92 5.04 -20.56
C LYS A 78 -3.35 3.57 -20.52
N SER A 79 -2.47 2.71 -20.01
CA SER A 79 -2.77 1.35 -19.56
C SER A 79 -3.15 1.36 -18.08
N TYR A 80 -4.13 0.55 -17.70
CA TYR A 80 -4.66 0.48 -16.35
C TYR A 80 -4.56 -0.94 -15.78
N THR A 81 -4.02 -1.04 -14.56
CA THR A 81 -4.00 -2.29 -13.80
C THR A 81 -5.35 -2.56 -13.14
N TYR A 82 -5.56 -3.80 -12.69
CA TYR A 82 -6.77 -4.13 -11.90
C TYR A 82 -6.90 -3.24 -10.67
N GLN A 83 -5.81 -3.02 -9.93
CA GLN A 83 -5.82 -2.20 -8.73
C GLN A 83 -6.11 -0.72 -9.02
N GLU A 84 -5.57 -0.17 -10.12
CA GLU A 84 -5.84 1.21 -10.54
C GLU A 84 -7.32 1.41 -10.92
N LEU A 85 -7.92 0.47 -11.66
CA LEU A 85 -9.35 0.56 -12.01
C LEU A 85 -10.24 0.36 -10.79
N LYS A 86 -9.81 -0.50 -9.84
CA LYS A 86 -10.56 -0.73 -8.62
C LYS A 86 -10.54 0.48 -7.71
N SER A 87 -9.41 1.20 -7.61
CA SER A 87 -9.31 2.42 -6.79
C SER A 87 -10.17 3.56 -7.31
N GLN A 88 -10.43 3.62 -8.62
CA GLN A 88 -11.31 4.60 -9.25
C GLN A 88 -12.81 4.30 -9.11
N GLN A 89 -13.19 3.09 -8.68
CA GLN A 89 -14.59 2.74 -8.44
C GLN A 89 -15.10 3.30 -7.11
N LEU A 90 -16.42 3.42 -7.01
CA LEU A 90 -17.07 3.80 -5.76
C LEU A 90 -16.72 2.81 -4.64
N ALA A 91 -15.98 3.29 -3.65
CA ALA A 91 -15.63 2.52 -2.47
C ALA A 91 -16.87 2.26 -1.61
N LEU A 92 -16.93 1.11 -0.96
CA LEU A 92 -18.02 0.77 -0.04
C LEU A 92 -17.49 0.85 1.38
N GLY A 93 -18.19 1.59 2.23
CA GLY A 93 -17.78 1.86 3.62
C GLY A 93 -17.90 0.64 4.52
N LEU A 94 -17.39 0.81 5.74
CA LEU A 94 -17.34 -0.25 6.76
C LEU A 94 -18.72 -0.88 7.01
N ASP A 95 -19.76 -0.06 7.04
CA ASP A 95 -21.13 -0.54 7.26
C ASP A 95 -21.66 -1.41 6.11
N LEU A 96 -21.10 -1.26 4.91
CA LEU A 96 -21.49 -1.99 3.69
C LEU A 96 -20.62 -3.22 3.41
N LYS A 97 -19.37 -3.24 3.87
CA LYS A 97 -18.44 -4.37 3.65
C LYS A 97 -18.15 -5.17 4.91
N GLY A 98 -18.48 -4.64 6.09
CA GLY A 98 -17.82 -5.01 7.33
C GLY A 98 -16.37 -4.50 7.34
N GLY A 99 -15.71 -4.58 8.49
CA GLY A 99 -14.30 -4.25 8.61
C GLY A 99 -13.95 -3.62 9.94
N MET A 100 -12.81 -2.94 9.99
CA MET A 100 -12.26 -2.30 11.19
C MET A 100 -12.19 -0.77 11.00
N SER A 101 -12.64 -0.01 12.00
CA SER A 101 -12.34 1.42 12.15
C SER A 101 -11.51 1.63 13.41
N VAL A 102 -10.42 2.37 13.27
CA VAL A 102 -9.44 2.63 14.33
C VAL A 102 -9.14 4.11 14.38
N VAL A 103 -9.09 4.65 15.59
CA VAL A 103 -8.50 5.97 15.86
C VAL A 103 -7.17 5.75 16.57
N LEU A 104 -6.11 6.19 15.89
CA LEU A 104 -4.73 6.10 16.34
C LEU A 104 -4.28 7.45 16.85
N GLN A 105 -3.74 7.48 18.07
CA GLN A 105 -3.03 8.62 18.62
C GLN A 105 -1.54 8.47 18.33
N VAL A 106 -0.93 9.50 17.72
CA VAL A 106 0.53 9.55 17.57
C VAL A 106 1.16 9.85 18.94
N ASP A 107 2.08 9.01 19.39
CA ASP A 107 2.73 9.13 20.70
C ASP A 107 3.83 10.20 20.71
N LEU A 108 3.41 11.43 20.96
CA LEU A 108 4.32 12.56 21.09
C LEU A 108 5.00 12.66 22.46
N ARG A 109 4.58 11.87 23.46
CA ARG A 109 5.21 11.86 24.79
C ARG A 109 6.61 11.30 24.71
N ASP A 110 6.73 10.11 24.13
CA ASP A 110 8.01 9.44 23.99
C ASP A 110 8.89 10.15 22.95
N PHE A 111 8.28 10.75 21.92
CA PHE A 111 8.95 11.66 20.99
C PHE A 111 9.64 12.84 21.69
N ILE A 112 8.91 13.62 22.51
CA ILE A 112 9.50 14.76 23.23
C ILE A 112 10.56 14.28 24.23
N ARG A 113 10.37 13.12 24.88
CA ARG A 113 11.39 12.52 25.76
C ARG A 113 12.67 12.17 25.00
N ALA A 114 12.55 11.59 23.81
CA ALA A 114 13.69 11.27 22.96
C ALA A 114 14.41 12.53 22.45
N LEU A 115 13.66 13.58 22.10
CA LEU A 115 14.21 14.89 21.77
C LEU A 115 15.00 15.51 22.94
N ALA A 116 14.59 15.23 24.17
CA ALA A 116 15.30 15.63 25.39
C ALA A 116 16.48 14.69 25.76
N ASN A 117 16.90 13.81 24.83
CA ASN A 117 17.93 12.80 25.06
C ASN A 117 17.67 11.93 26.31
N ASP A 118 16.41 11.48 26.46
CA ASP A 118 15.94 10.68 27.61
C ASP A 118 16.23 11.32 28.98
N SER A 119 16.13 12.65 29.03
CA SER A 119 16.30 13.46 30.23
C SER A 119 15.56 12.87 31.42
N LYS A 120 16.25 12.82 32.56
CA LYS A 120 15.73 12.35 33.85
C LYS A 120 15.30 13.50 34.77
N ASP A 121 15.17 14.72 34.24
CA ASP A 121 14.68 15.85 35.04
C ASP A 121 13.25 15.56 35.54
N PRO A 122 13.00 15.55 36.87
CA PRO A 122 11.70 15.17 37.41
C PRO A 122 10.57 16.11 36.98
N THR A 123 10.86 17.40 36.84
CA THR A 123 9.87 18.43 36.47
C THR A 123 9.43 18.25 35.01
N PHE A 124 10.37 17.93 34.13
CA PHE A 124 10.10 17.58 32.74
C PHE A 124 9.25 16.31 32.61
N LEU A 125 9.60 15.25 33.34
CA LEU A 125 8.83 14.01 33.34
C LEU A 125 7.41 14.22 33.90
N GLU A 126 7.27 15.03 34.95
CA GLU A 126 5.96 15.39 35.50
C GLU A 126 5.11 16.18 34.49
N ALA A 127 5.71 17.12 33.76
CA ALA A 127 5.01 17.87 32.70
C ALA A 127 4.52 16.93 31.58
N LEU A 128 5.35 15.97 31.15
CA LEU A 128 4.96 14.95 30.17
C LEU A 128 3.81 14.07 30.69
N ASP A 129 3.86 13.65 31.96
CA ASP A 129 2.80 12.84 32.57
C ASP A 129 1.47 13.59 32.66
N ARG A 130 1.49 14.86 33.11
CA ARG A 130 0.30 15.70 33.15
C ARG A 130 -0.29 15.93 31.76
N ALA A 131 0.55 16.18 30.76
CA ALA A 131 0.12 16.31 29.37
C ALA A 131 -0.54 15.04 28.85
N SER A 132 0.04 13.86 29.10
CA SER A 132 -0.56 12.57 28.72
C SER A 132 -1.92 12.31 29.41
N GLN A 133 -2.10 12.80 30.64
CA GLN A 133 -3.39 12.70 31.32
C GLN A 133 -4.43 13.66 30.72
N ALA A 134 -4.04 14.90 30.43
CA ALA A 134 -4.90 15.90 29.80
C ALA A 134 -5.36 15.48 28.39
N GLN A 135 -4.45 14.88 27.61
CA GLN A 135 -4.71 14.46 26.22
C GLN A 135 -5.89 13.49 26.08
N LYS A 136 -6.21 12.72 27.14
CA LYS A 136 -7.34 11.78 27.12
C LYS A 136 -8.70 12.45 26.94
N ASN A 137 -8.83 13.72 27.34
CA ASN A 137 -10.09 14.47 27.31
C ASN A 137 -10.01 15.80 26.55
N ALA A 138 -8.81 16.27 26.25
CA ALA A 138 -8.58 17.55 25.57
C ALA A 138 -8.84 17.46 24.06
N GLN A 139 -9.03 18.62 23.43
CA GLN A 139 -9.12 18.77 21.97
C GLN A 139 -7.89 19.48 21.38
N ASP A 140 -6.83 19.64 22.16
CA ASP A 140 -5.58 20.30 21.77
C ASP A 140 -4.46 19.28 21.49
N ASP A 141 -3.46 19.69 20.71
CA ASP A 141 -2.27 18.90 20.40
C ASP A 141 -1.39 18.65 21.63
N PHE A 142 -0.63 17.55 21.61
CA PHE A 142 0.18 17.14 22.75
C PHE A 142 1.23 18.19 23.15
N VAL A 143 1.80 18.91 22.18
CA VAL A 143 2.84 19.91 22.44
C VAL A 143 2.27 21.12 23.20
N THR A 144 1.03 21.52 22.87
CA THR A 144 0.28 22.53 23.62
C THR A 144 0.04 22.08 25.06
N LEU A 145 -0.48 20.87 25.25
CA LEU A 145 -0.75 20.31 26.58
C LEU A 145 0.53 20.16 27.41
N PHE A 146 1.64 19.77 26.78
CA PHE A 146 2.96 19.70 27.40
C PHE A 146 3.44 21.08 27.86
N TYR A 147 3.31 22.11 27.02
CA TYR A 147 3.73 23.44 27.40
C TYR A 147 2.89 24.04 28.54
N ASP A 148 1.58 23.79 28.52
CA ASP A 148 0.68 24.19 29.60
C ASP A 148 1.06 23.53 30.92
N ALA A 149 1.25 22.20 30.90
CA ALA A 149 1.73 21.46 32.05
C ALA A 149 3.10 21.94 32.53
N TRP A 150 4.04 22.21 31.61
CA TRP A 150 5.37 22.72 31.94
C TRP A 150 5.28 24.05 32.69
N ARG A 151 4.45 25.00 32.23
CA ARG A 151 4.29 26.30 32.90
C ARG A 151 3.73 26.18 34.31
N GLU A 152 2.94 25.15 34.58
CA GLU A 152 2.41 24.88 35.93
C GLU A 152 3.45 24.28 36.87
N VAL A 153 4.36 23.43 36.37
CA VAL A 153 5.30 22.66 37.23
C VAL A 153 6.72 23.20 37.24
N SER A 154 7.13 24.02 36.27
CA SER A 154 8.52 24.45 36.08
C SER A 154 8.99 25.45 37.13
N GLY A 155 8.09 26.26 37.69
CA GLY A 155 8.44 27.37 38.57
C GLY A 155 9.34 28.37 37.84
N GLU A 156 10.61 28.47 38.26
CA GLU A 156 11.62 29.33 37.62
C GLU A 156 12.53 28.57 36.64
N LYS A 157 12.36 27.24 36.48
CA LYS A 157 13.16 26.45 35.54
C LYS A 157 12.82 26.80 34.10
N ARG A 158 13.85 26.91 33.26
CA ARG A 158 13.72 27.08 31.80
C ARG A 158 13.70 25.73 31.10
N LEU A 159 12.98 25.66 29.97
CA LEU A 159 12.84 24.45 29.17
C LEU A 159 14.08 24.18 28.31
N ALA A 160 14.72 25.23 27.79
CA ALA A 160 15.84 25.10 26.85
C ALA A 160 16.98 24.16 27.30
N PRO A 161 17.49 24.22 28.55
CA PRO A 161 18.58 23.35 29.00
C PRO A 161 18.30 21.84 28.90
N ILE A 162 17.04 21.42 28.81
CA ILE A 162 16.65 20.01 28.66
C ILE A 162 16.97 19.49 27.25
N PHE A 163 16.87 20.36 26.24
CA PHE A 163 16.99 19.98 24.82
C PHE A 163 18.36 20.30 24.21
N THR A 164 19.21 21.09 24.88
CA THR A 164 20.56 21.46 24.38
C THR A 164 21.52 20.27 24.21
N ARG A 165 21.22 19.13 24.84
CA ARG A 165 22.02 17.90 24.73
C ARG A 165 21.74 17.11 23.45
N ASN A 166 20.66 17.43 22.74
CA ASN A 166 20.34 16.76 21.49
C ASN A 166 21.11 17.43 20.34
N GLU A 167 21.95 16.65 19.67
CA GLU A 167 22.77 17.12 18.56
C GLU A 167 21.92 17.67 17.40
N ALA A 168 20.75 17.10 17.15
CA ALA A 168 19.82 17.54 16.09
C ALA A 168 19.18 18.91 16.37
N LEU A 169 19.15 19.35 17.63
CA LEU A 169 18.56 20.63 18.05
C LEU A 169 19.61 21.68 18.41
N ARG A 170 20.90 21.33 18.40
CA ARG A 170 21.98 22.18 18.90
C ARG A 170 22.09 23.53 18.18
N ASP A 171 21.79 23.56 16.89
CA ASP A 171 21.84 24.80 16.08
C ASP A 171 20.58 25.67 16.23
N GLN A 172 19.50 25.12 16.80
CA GLN A 172 18.20 25.79 16.96
C GLN A 172 17.92 26.18 18.42
N ILE A 173 18.45 25.45 19.39
CA ILE A 173 18.19 25.61 20.82
C ILE A 173 19.51 25.76 21.57
N ASN A 174 19.68 26.90 22.25
CA ASN A 174 20.76 27.18 23.18
C ASN A 174 20.20 27.52 24.56
N TYR A 175 21.07 27.72 25.56
CA TYR A 175 20.64 28.00 26.95
C TYR A 175 19.87 29.31 27.14
N GLU A 176 19.93 30.24 26.17
CA GLU A 176 19.24 31.53 26.18
C GLU A 176 17.90 31.50 25.43
N THR A 177 17.61 30.43 24.67
CA THR A 177 16.36 30.26 23.95
C THR A 177 15.16 30.30 24.92
N SER A 178 14.17 31.15 24.63
CA SER A 178 12.96 31.27 25.45
C SER A 178 12.08 30.02 25.35
N ASP A 179 11.35 29.69 26.42
CA ASP A 179 10.48 28.51 26.43
C ASP A 179 9.45 28.50 25.29
N GLY A 180 8.91 29.67 24.91
CA GLY A 180 7.98 29.77 23.77
C GLY A 180 8.64 29.44 22.42
N GLU A 181 9.91 29.80 22.25
CA GLU A 181 10.68 29.45 21.06
C GLU A 181 11.04 27.96 21.04
N VAL A 182 11.43 27.39 22.17
CA VAL A 182 11.66 25.95 22.33
C VAL A 182 10.41 25.16 21.92
N VAL A 183 9.24 25.57 22.42
CA VAL A 183 7.95 24.92 22.11
C VAL A 183 7.59 25.05 20.64
N ARG A 184 7.88 26.19 20.00
CA ARG A 184 7.68 26.38 18.56
C ARG A 184 8.52 25.40 17.74
N ILE A 185 9.78 25.22 18.10
CA ILE A 185 10.70 24.28 17.43
C ILE A 185 10.22 22.84 17.65
N ILE A 186 9.86 22.47 18.88
CA ILE A 186 9.33 21.14 19.20
C ILE A 186 8.03 20.88 18.43
N ARG A 187 7.13 21.86 18.32
CA ARG A 187 5.87 21.71 17.56
C ARG A 187 6.13 21.51 16.07
N ALA A 188 7.07 22.25 15.48
CA ALA A 188 7.46 22.04 14.08
C ALA A 188 7.93 20.60 13.85
N LYS A 189 8.80 20.10 14.74
CA LYS A 189 9.28 18.71 14.69
C LYS A 189 8.19 17.68 14.95
N ALA A 190 7.28 17.93 15.88
CA ALA A 190 6.14 17.06 16.14
C ALA A 190 5.21 16.96 14.91
N ASN A 191 4.90 18.09 14.26
CA ASN A 191 4.07 18.11 13.05
C ASN A 191 4.72 17.34 11.90
N GLU A 192 6.03 17.51 11.70
CA GLU A 192 6.81 16.73 10.72
C GLU A 192 6.71 15.23 11.02
N THR A 193 6.85 14.83 12.29
CA THR A 193 6.73 13.43 12.72
C THR A 193 5.31 12.88 12.52
N VAL A 194 4.27 13.65 12.85
CA VAL A 194 2.86 13.23 12.67
C VAL A 194 2.53 13.04 11.18
N ASP A 195 2.92 13.98 10.31
CA ASP A 195 2.72 13.85 8.85
C ASP A 195 3.43 12.63 8.29
N LEU A 196 4.65 12.38 8.75
CA LEU A 196 5.41 11.21 8.33
C LEU A 196 4.77 9.90 8.81
N THR A 197 4.42 9.81 10.09
CA THR A 197 3.73 8.63 10.64
C THR A 197 2.44 8.37 9.86
N PHE A 198 1.70 9.42 9.47
CA PHE A 198 0.52 9.30 8.61
C PHE A 198 0.86 8.75 7.22
N LYS A 199 1.90 9.25 6.54
CA LYS A 199 2.33 8.76 5.22
C LYS A 199 2.76 7.29 5.27
N LEU A 200 3.60 6.91 6.23
CA LEU A 200 4.07 5.53 6.41
C LEU A 200 2.91 4.58 6.71
N LEU A 201 1.98 5.01 7.56
CA LEU A 201 0.81 4.22 7.91
C LEU A 201 -0.10 4.01 6.69
N LYS A 202 -0.27 5.03 5.85
CA LYS A 202 -0.99 4.92 4.58
C LYS A 202 -0.33 3.89 3.65
N GLU A 203 0.99 3.98 3.43
CA GLU A 203 1.75 3.01 2.62
C GLU A 203 1.60 1.57 3.11
N ARG A 204 1.62 1.37 4.44
CA ARG A 204 1.44 0.04 5.04
C ARG A 204 0.03 -0.50 4.87
N ILE A 205 -0.99 0.35 5.00
CA ILE A 205 -2.37 -0.09 4.82
C ILE A 205 -2.61 -0.53 3.37
N ASP A 206 -2.03 0.15 2.39
CA ASP A 206 -2.14 -0.25 0.98
C ASP A 206 -1.62 -1.69 0.73
N LYS A 207 -0.76 -2.20 1.62
CA LYS A 207 -0.23 -3.58 1.59
C LYS A 207 -1.09 -4.61 2.33
N LEU A 208 -2.07 -4.19 3.13
CA LEU A 208 -2.95 -5.11 3.86
C LEU A 208 -3.95 -5.85 2.94
N GLY A 209 -3.95 -5.54 1.64
CA GLY A 209 -4.84 -6.17 0.67
C GLY A 209 -6.31 -5.78 0.86
N VAL A 210 -6.57 -4.70 1.60
CA VAL A 210 -7.91 -4.15 1.80
C VAL A 210 -8.35 -3.38 0.56
N THR A 211 -9.63 -3.51 0.20
CA THR A 211 -10.18 -2.76 -0.92
C THR A 211 -10.49 -1.35 -0.45
N GLN A 212 -9.66 -0.38 -0.86
CA GLN A 212 -9.90 1.06 -0.71
C GLN A 212 -9.98 1.53 0.76
N PRO A 213 -8.84 1.56 1.47
CA PRO A 213 -8.77 2.10 2.82
C PRO A 213 -9.07 3.61 2.84
N ASN A 214 -9.69 4.08 3.92
CA ASN A 214 -9.84 5.51 4.18
C ASN A 214 -8.94 5.88 5.35
N VAL A 215 -7.99 6.79 5.13
CA VAL A 215 -7.02 7.23 6.12
C VAL A 215 -7.05 8.75 6.15
N SER A 216 -7.33 9.33 7.31
CA SER A 216 -7.39 10.77 7.48
C SER A 216 -6.60 11.21 8.71
N LEU A 217 -5.98 12.39 8.61
CA LEU A 217 -5.19 13.00 9.67
C LEU A 217 -5.97 14.17 10.28
N ASP A 218 -6.19 14.12 11.58
CA ASP A 218 -6.59 15.27 12.39
C ASP A 218 -5.35 15.84 13.09
N ALA A 219 -4.67 16.73 12.36
CA ALA A 219 -3.45 17.37 12.82
C ALA A 219 -3.64 18.27 14.05
N SER A 220 -4.87 18.66 14.38
CA SER A 220 -5.13 19.49 15.56
C SER A 220 -5.07 18.72 16.87
N ARG A 221 -5.24 17.38 16.81
CA ARG A 221 -5.28 16.46 17.96
C ARG A 221 -4.25 15.34 17.86
N ASP A 222 -3.37 15.38 16.86
CA ASP A 222 -2.39 14.33 16.55
C ASP A 222 -3.04 12.93 16.35
N LEU A 223 -4.25 12.90 15.78
CA LEU A 223 -5.04 11.69 15.56
C LEU A 223 -5.03 11.25 14.10
N ILE A 224 -4.89 9.96 13.86
CA ILE A 224 -5.04 9.33 12.55
C ILE A 224 -6.25 8.41 12.60
N VAL A 225 -7.26 8.69 11.78
CA VAL A 225 -8.45 7.85 11.65
C VAL A 225 -8.27 6.92 10.46
N VAL A 226 -8.42 5.63 10.71
CA VAL A 226 -8.22 4.56 9.75
C VAL A 226 -9.50 3.74 9.64
N GLU A 227 -10.00 3.57 8.43
CA GLU A 227 -11.09 2.66 8.12
C GLU A 227 -10.62 1.65 7.09
N LEU A 228 -10.78 0.37 7.42
CA LEU A 228 -10.34 -0.78 6.63
C LEU A 228 -11.56 -1.63 6.24
N PRO A 229 -12.30 -1.26 5.18
CA PRO A 229 -13.43 -2.05 4.70
C PRO A 229 -12.97 -3.42 4.19
N GLY A 230 -13.71 -4.47 4.56
CA GLY A 230 -13.48 -5.83 4.09
C GLY A 230 -12.24 -6.52 4.66
N ILE A 231 -11.66 -6.02 5.77
CA ILE A 231 -10.53 -6.70 6.42
C ILE A 231 -10.99 -8.04 7.03
N ASP A 232 -10.35 -9.14 6.60
CA ASP A 232 -10.68 -10.49 7.07
C ASP A 232 -10.01 -10.85 8.41
N ASN A 233 -8.84 -10.27 8.72
CA ASN A 233 -8.12 -10.50 9.98
C ASN A 233 -7.85 -9.17 10.72
N PRO A 234 -8.73 -8.80 11.66
CA PRO A 234 -8.58 -7.61 12.51
C PRO A 234 -7.28 -7.57 13.32
N GLU A 235 -6.88 -8.68 13.94
CA GLU A 235 -5.69 -8.72 14.81
C GLU A 235 -4.39 -8.49 14.02
N ARG A 236 -4.33 -9.00 12.79
CA ARG A 236 -3.23 -8.69 11.87
C ARG A 236 -3.21 -7.20 11.57
N ALA A 237 -4.34 -6.61 11.20
CA ALA A 237 -4.42 -5.17 10.93
C ALA A 237 -3.97 -4.33 12.14
N ARG A 238 -4.41 -4.70 13.36
CA ARG A 238 -3.96 -4.06 14.61
C ARG A 238 -2.44 -4.05 14.73
N THR A 239 -1.80 -5.19 14.49
CA THR A 239 -0.33 -5.32 14.61
C THR A 239 0.38 -4.42 13.59
N PHE A 240 -0.12 -4.37 12.35
CA PHE A 240 0.44 -3.51 11.30
C PHE A 240 0.25 -2.02 11.58
N LEU A 241 -0.89 -1.62 12.14
CA LEU A 241 -1.21 -0.22 12.43
C LEU A 241 -0.40 0.34 13.61
N GLN A 242 0.06 -0.51 14.53
CA GLN A 242 0.81 -0.11 15.73
C GLN A 242 2.32 -0.29 15.62
N ALA A 243 2.83 -0.99 14.60
CA ALA A 243 4.26 -1.21 14.45
C ALA A 243 5.00 0.13 14.26
N ALA A 244 6.13 0.35 14.93
CA ALA A 244 7.01 1.49 14.63
C ALA A 244 7.69 1.27 13.27
N ALA A 245 8.05 2.36 12.56
CA ALA A 245 8.90 2.24 11.39
C ALA A 245 10.35 1.98 11.79
N LYS A 246 10.92 0.88 11.29
CA LYS A 246 12.26 0.44 11.69
C LYS A 246 13.23 0.66 10.57
N LEU A 247 14.12 1.64 10.74
CA LEU A 247 15.31 1.78 9.92
C LEU A 247 16.41 0.87 10.47
N GLU A 248 16.91 -0.02 9.62
CA GLU A 248 17.92 -1.00 9.98
C GLU A 248 18.99 -1.09 8.89
N PHE A 249 20.23 -1.28 9.32
CA PHE A 249 21.35 -1.50 8.42
C PHE A 249 21.88 -2.91 8.61
N TRP A 250 22.01 -3.64 7.50
CA TRP A 250 22.35 -5.04 7.51
C TRP A 250 23.45 -5.38 6.51
N ASN A 251 24.26 -6.37 6.87
CA ASN A 251 25.12 -7.05 5.89
C ASN A 251 24.26 -7.86 4.93
N VAL A 252 24.75 -8.05 3.71
CA VAL A 252 24.03 -8.83 2.67
C VAL A 252 24.84 -10.03 2.19
N PHE A 253 24.11 -11.06 1.79
CA PHE A 253 24.59 -12.10 0.91
C PHE A 253 24.59 -11.58 -0.52
N ARG A 254 25.59 -12.02 -1.29
CA ARG A 254 25.64 -11.83 -2.74
C ARG A 254 25.19 -13.09 -3.45
N ILE A 255 24.67 -12.92 -4.65
CA ILE A 255 24.28 -14.06 -5.50
C ILE A 255 25.46 -14.99 -5.81
N ASN A 256 26.69 -14.48 -5.82
CA ASN A 256 27.90 -15.26 -6.06
C ASN A 256 28.58 -15.77 -4.77
N ASP A 257 27.98 -15.57 -3.60
CA ASP A 257 28.51 -16.16 -2.37
C ASP A 257 28.42 -17.69 -2.44
N PRO A 258 29.40 -18.42 -1.87
CA PRO A 258 29.43 -19.88 -1.95
C PRO A 258 28.12 -20.53 -1.50
N GLY A 259 27.54 -21.34 -2.38
CA GLY A 259 26.32 -22.09 -2.11
C GLY A 259 25.01 -21.36 -2.41
N ILE A 260 24.97 -20.02 -2.49
CA ILE A 260 23.69 -19.30 -2.66
C ILE A 260 22.97 -19.68 -3.96
N GLN A 261 23.64 -19.58 -5.12
CA GLN A 261 23.06 -19.99 -6.40
C GLN A 261 22.64 -21.47 -6.40
N GLN A 262 23.49 -22.34 -5.85
CA GLN A 262 23.23 -23.76 -5.80
C GLN A 262 22.01 -24.09 -4.92
N SER A 263 21.84 -23.40 -3.78
CA SER A 263 20.67 -23.55 -2.90
C SER A 263 19.36 -23.20 -3.61
N PHE A 264 19.35 -22.18 -4.48
CA PHE A 264 18.17 -21.86 -5.30
C PHE A 264 17.85 -22.95 -6.33
N ILE A 265 18.88 -23.49 -6.99
CA ILE A 265 18.72 -24.59 -7.96
C ILE A 265 18.16 -25.83 -7.26
N GLU A 266 18.76 -26.24 -6.14
CA GLU A 266 18.29 -27.37 -5.33
C GLU A 266 16.88 -27.14 -4.77
N ALA A 267 16.56 -25.90 -4.36
CA ALA A 267 15.22 -25.53 -3.94
C ALA A 267 14.20 -25.72 -5.08
N ASN A 268 14.51 -25.22 -6.28
CA ASN A 268 13.64 -25.37 -7.44
C ASN A 268 13.41 -26.84 -7.81
N GLU A 269 14.47 -27.66 -7.83
CA GLU A 269 14.37 -29.10 -8.08
C GLU A 269 13.54 -29.83 -7.01
N ARG A 270 13.75 -29.49 -5.74
CA ARG A 270 12.99 -30.09 -4.63
C ARG A 270 11.52 -29.69 -4.68
N LEU A 271 11.22 -28.46 -5.04
CA LEU A 271 9.86 -27.96 -5.26
C LEU A 271 9.20 -28.71 -6.42
N ALA A 272 9.87 -28.85 -7.57
CA ALA A 272 9.37 -29.60 -8.71
C ALA A 272 8.99 -31.05 -8.34
N LYS A 273 9.85 -31.75 -7.57
CA LYS A 273 9.61 -33.13 -7.11
C LYS A 273 8.45 -33.27 -6.11
N THR A 274 8.15 -32.22 -5.35
CA THR A 274 7.17 -32.28 -4.24
C THR A 274 5.84 -31.63 -4.59
N MET A 275 5.81 -30.73 -5.57
CA MET A 275 4.60 -30.02 -6.03
C MET A 275 4.08 -30.56 -7.36
N GLY A 276 4.89 -31.28 -8.14
CA GLY A 276 4.47 -31.90 -9.39
C GLY A 276 3.63 -33.16 -9.18
N GLU A 277 2.45 -33.19 -9.80
CA GLU A 277 1.83 -34.44 -10.26
C GLU A 277 2.80 -35.10 -11.28
N GLY A 278 3.55 -36.12 -10.84
CA GLY A 278 3.94 -37.26 -11.67
C GLY A 278 4.70 -37.04 -12.99
N THR A 279 5.54 -36.02 -13.13
CA THR A 279 6.51 -36.01 -14.24
C THR A 279 7.90 -35.76 -13.68
N GLU A 280 8.72 -36.81 -13.58
CA GLU A 280 10.16 -36.62 -13.55
C GLU A 280 10.52 -35.78 -14.78
N LEU A 281 11.21 -34.66 -14.58
CA LEU A 281 11.74 -33.87 -15.68
C LEU A 281 12.81 -34.73 -16.37
N GLU A 282 12.39 -35.53 -17.36
CA GLU A 282 13.33 -36.30 -18.18
C GLU A 282 14.14 -35.32 -19.03
N PRO A 283 15.48 -35.34 -18.93
CA PRO A 283 16.30 -34.48 -19.76
C PRO A 283 16.09 -34.80 -21.25
N GLU A 284 15.88 -33.78 -22.07
CA GLU A 284 15.71 -33.94 -23.52
C GLU A 284 17.00 -34.54 -24.13
N ILE A 285 16.90 -35.67 -24.81
CA ILE A 285 18.03 -36.33 -25.46
C ILE A 285 18.39 -35.55 -26.73
N LEU A 286 19.59 -34.94 -26.76
CA LEU A 286 20.10 -34.19 -27.91
C LEU A 286 20.54 -35.12 -29.05
N SER A 287 21.18 -36.25 -28.70
CA SER A 287 21.59 -37.26 -29.65
C SER A 287 21.85 -38.60 -28.97
N ILE A 288 21.54 -39.68 -29.69
CA ILE A 288 21.91 -41.06 -29.32
C ILE A 288 22.92 -41.54 -30.36
N ASP A 289 24.16 -41.77 -29.93
CA ASP A 289 25.18 -42.40 -30.78
C ASP A 289 25.31 -43.89 -30.44
N THR A 290 25.22 -44.75 -31.45
CA THR A 290 25.23 -46.20 -31.28
C THR A 290 26.49 -46.77 -31.90
N THR A 291 27.36 -47.35 -31.07
CA THR A 291 28.58 -48.03 -31.53
C THR A 291 28.31 -49.53 -31.62
N PHE A 292 28.64 -50.15 -32.76
CA PHE A 292 28.45 -51.59 -32.99
C PHE A 292 29.71 -52.39 -32.66
N VAL A 293 29.54 -53.66 -32.29
CA VAL A 293 30.65 -54.59 -32.00
C VAL A 293 31.40 -54.86 -33.31
N THR A 294 32.73 -54.79 -33.30
CA THR A 294 33.53 -55.13 -34.48
C THR A 294 33.89 -56.61 -34.49
N ASP A 295 33.79 -57.26 -35.66
CA ASP A 295 34.25 -58.63 -35.87
C ASP A 295 35.79 -58.73 -35.82
N SER A 296 36.31 -59.95 -35.90
CA SER A 296 37.76 -60.23 -35.87
C SER A 296 38.53 -59.72 -37.11
N LEU A 297 37.84 -59.18 -38.11
CA LEU A 297 38.42 -58.48 -39.26
C LEU A 297 38.25 -56.96 -39.18
N GLY A 298 37.67 -56.43 -38.09
CA GLY A 298 37.50 -55.01 -37.84
C GLY A 298 36.27 -54.38 -38.51
N ASN A 299 35.35 -55.17 -39.06
CA ASN A 299 34.10 -54.66 -39.63
C ASN A 299 33.03 -54.59 -38.54
N ALA A 300 32.19 -53.55 -38.58
CA ALA A 300 31.08 -53.41 -37.65
C ALA A 300 30.01 -54.50 -37.90
N ASP A 301 29.72 -55.30 -36.89
CA ASP A 301 28.57 -56.20 -36.86
C ASP A 301 27.33 -55.39 -36.48
N GLU A 302 26.59 -54.91 -37.49
CA GLU A 302 25.36 -54.13 -37.32
C GLU A 302 24.24 -54.89 -36.57
N THR A 303 24.43 -56.19 -36.32
CA THR A 303 23.47 -56.99 -35.53
C THR A 303 23.73 -56.93 -34.02
N GLN A 304 24.88 -56.40 -33.58
CA GLN A 304 25.27 -56.34 -32.17
C GLN A 304 25.77 -54.96 -31.76
N ILE A 305 25.03 -54.30 -30.86
CA ILE A 305 25.38 -53.00 -30.31
C ILE A 305 26.43 -53.20 -29.20
N ALA A 306 27.57 -52.51 -29.30
CA ALA A 306 28.62 -52.50 -28.29
C ALA A 306 28.33 -51.50 -27.17
N SER A 307 27.90 -50.30 -27.52
CA SER A 307 27.55 -49.23 -26.57
C SER A 307 26.58 -48.24 -27.18
N ILE A 308 25.74 -47.65 -26.32
CA ILE A 308 24.88 -46.52 -26.66
C ILE A 308 25.33 -45.35 -25.81
N ASP A 309 25.78 -44.27 -26.44
CA ASP A 309 26.14 -43.03 -25.76
C ASP A 309 25.03 -42.00 -25.97
N THR A 310 24.47 -41.49 -24.88
CA THR A 310 23.29 -40.60 -24.89
C THR A 310 23.70 -39.25 -24.36
N VAL A 311 23.60 -38.21 -25.20
CA VAL A 311 23.92 -36.82 -24.84
C VAL A 311 22.63 -36.10 -24.45
N TYR A 312 22.58 -35.54 -23.24
CA TYR A 312 21.40 -34.89 -22.66
C TYR A 312 21.49 -33.35 -22.72
N ASN A 313 20.35 -32.68 -22.89
CA ASN A 313 20.18 -31.24 -22.74
C ASN A 313 20.00 -30.88 -21.26
N ASN A 314 20.98 -30.21 -20.64
CA ASN A 314 20.88 -29.76 -19.23
C ASN A 314 20.07 -28.46 -19.03
N SER A 315 19.33 -27.99 -20.04
CA SER A 315 18.50 -26.76 -19.95
C SER A 315 17.27 -26.89 -19.03
N VAL A 316 17.06 -28.06 -18.41
CA VAL A 316 15.98 -28.34 -17.45
C VAL A 316 16.05 -27.43 -16.20
N VAL A 317 17.21 -26.84 -15.90
CA VAL A 317 17.39 -25.94 -14.75
C VAL A 317 16.50 -24.69 -14.85
N ASP A 318 16.11 -24.25 -16.05
CA ASP A 318 15.24 -23.07 -16.27
C ASP A 318 13.73 -23.36 -16.12
N GLN A 319 13.32 -24.58 -15.77
CA GLN A 319 11.91 -24.94 -15.60
C GLN A 319 11.65 -25.52 -14.20
N GLY A 320 10.76 -24.86 -13.44
CA GLY A 320 10.31 -25.36 -12.15
C GLY A 320 9.56 -24.31 -11.33
N PRO A 321 8.81 -24.70 -10.30
CA PRO A 321 7.83 -23.83 -9.64
C PRO A 321 8.40 -22.54 -9.03
N LEU A 322 9.70 -22.52 -8.72
CA LEU A 322 10.36 -21.32 -8.22
C LEU A 322 10.87 -20.45 -9.37
N PHE A 323 11.52 -21.02 -10.37
CA PHE A 323 12.10 -20.24 -11.48
C PHE A 323 11.07 -19.79 -12.53
N ASP A 324 9.88 -20.39 -12.56
CA ASP A 324 8.74 -19.91 -13.33
C ASP A 324 8.28 -18.50 -12.89
N VAL A 325 8.60 -18.11 -11.65
CA VAL A 325 8.17 -16.84 -11.04
C VAL A 325 9.32 -16.00 -10.48
N LEU A 326 10.54 -16.56 -10.36
CA LEU A 326 11.73 -15.88 -9.84
C LEU A 326 12.88 -16.00 -10.85
N SER A 327 13.29 -14.89 -11.42
CA SER A 327 14.49 -14.83 -12.27
C SER A 327 15.73 -14.57 -11.42
N LEU A 328 16.71 -15.48 -11.40
CA LEU A 328 17.94 -15.28 -10.64
C LEU A 328 18.88 -14.29 -11.34
N ASN A 329 19.54 -13.45 -10.55
CA ASN A 329 20.55 -12.50 -11.03
C ASN A 329 21.93 -13.18 -11.16
N THR A 330 22.01 -14.28 -11.91
CA THR A 330 23.20 -15.15 -11.97
C THR A 330 24.46 -14.43 -12.49
N THR A 331 24.29 -13.43 -13.35
CA THR A 331 25.37 -12.60 -13.90
C THR A 331 25.74 -11.41 -13.02
N GLY A 332 24.94 -11.09 -12.00
CA GLY A 332 25.14 -9.91 -11.16
C GLY A 332 24.86 -8.58 -11.87
N SER A 333 24.21 -8.58 -13.04
CA SER A 333 23.97 -7.36 -13.83
C SER A 333 23.12 -6.32 -13.10
N GLN A 334 22.27 -6.75 -12.17
CA GLN A 334 21.42 -5.89 -11.33
C GLN A 334 22.10 -5.49 -10.01
N GLY A 335 23.41 -5.70 -9.89
CA GLY A 335 24.17 -5.56 -8.64
C GLY A 335 24.30 -6.89 -7.91
N LEU A 336 25.41 -7.10 -7.19
CA LEU A 336 25.73 -8.41 -6.62
C LEU A 336 24.88 -8.77 -5.39
N ALA A 337 24.34 -7.78 -4.69
CA ALA A 337 23.44 -7.96 -3.55
C ALA A 337 22.03 -8.45 -3.94
N VAL A 338 21.63 -8.23 -5.19
CA VAL A 338 20.36 -8.71 -5.74
C VAL A 338 20.52 -10.19 -6.08
N LEU A 339 19.74 -11.05 -5.41
CA LEU A 339 19.73 -12.49 -5.62
C LEU A 339 18.87 -12.89 -6.83
N GLY A 340 17.76 -12.18 -7.03
CA GLY A 340 16.84 -12.40 -8.13
C GLY A 340 15.78 -11.32 -8.25
N MET A 341 14.89 -11.46 -9.20
CA MET A 341 13.82 -10.52 -9.50
C MET A 341 12.51 -11.26 -9.75
N ALA A 342 11.39 -10.66 -9.32
CA ALA A 342 10.06 -11.20 -9.56
C ALA A 342 9.01 -10.09 -9.59
N LYS A 343 7.88 -10.34 -10.26
CA LYS A 343 6.77 -9.38 -10.30
C LYS A 343 6.15 -9.18 -8.92
N ARG A 344 5.58 -7.99 -8.69
CA ARG A 344 4.94 -7.62 -7.40
C ARG A 344 3.96 -8.67 -6.85
N ASN A 345 3.17 -9.23 -7.75
CA ASN A 345 2.09 -10.19 -7.51
C ASN A 345 2.59 -11.62 -7.20
N GLN A 346 3.85 -11.92 -7.52
CA GLN A 346 4.47 -13.24 -7.32
C GLN A 346 5.26 -13.31 -6.00
N ARG A 347 5.65 -12.18 -5.41
CA ARG A 347 6.48 -12.11 -4.18
C ARG A 347 5.95 -12.99 -3.04
N ARG A 348 4.65 -12.89 -2.73
CA ARG A 348 4.04 -13.67 -1.64
C ARG A 348 4.06 -15.17 -1.91
N TYR A 349 3.86 -15.56 -3.17
CA TYR A 349 3.94 -16.96 -3.57
C TYR A 349 5.39 -17.46 -3.40
N ILE A 350 6.38 -16.72 -3.88
CA ILE A 350 7.81 -17.04 -3.71
C ILE A 350 8.18 -17.15 -2.23
N ASP A 351 7.74 -16.20 -1.40
CA ASP A 351 7.97 -16.25 0.05
C ASP A 351 7.40 -17.52 0.67
N SER A 352 6.24 -18.00 0.19
CA SER A 352 5.65 -19.26 0.67
C SER A 352 6.47 -20.49 0.27
N LEU A 353 7.11 -20.46 -0.91
CA LEU A 353 8.00 -21.53 -1.36
C LEU A 353 9.31 -21.54 -0.57
N LEU A 354 9.95 -20.37 -0.42
CA LEU A 354 11.24 -20.22 0.26
C LEU A 354 11.15 -20.45 1.78
N ASN A 355 9.98 -20.20 2.39
CA ASN A 355 9.76 -20.45 3.81
C ASN A 355 9.31 -21.88 4.14
N ARG A 356 9.14 -22.76 3.15
CA ARG A 356 8.83 -24.18 3.38
C ARG A 356 9.98 -24.83 4.16
N GLU A 357 9.67 -25.64 5.17
CA GLU A 357 10.66 -26.11 6.15
C GLU A 357 11.81 -26.91 5.52
N ASP A 358 11.52 -27.70 4.49
CA ASP A 358 12.49 -28.49 3.71
C ASP A 358 13.28 -27.67 2.67
N ILE A 359 12.83 -26.47 2.33
CA ILE A 359 13.52 -25.54 1.43
C ILE A 359 14.41 -24.61 2.24
N LYS A 360 13.91 -24.10 3.36
CA LYS A 360 14.64 -23.19 4.26
C LYS A 360 15.96 -23.79 4.75
N THR A 361 16.04 -25.11 4.92
CA THR A 361 17.28 -25.78 5.33
C THR A 361 18.39 -25.79 4.27
N LEU A 362 18.07 -25.48 3.01
CA LEU A 362 19.04 -25.44 1.91
C LEU A 362 19.86 -24.15 1.92
N PHE A 363 19.37 -23.10 2.58
CA PHE A 363 20.02 -21.80 2.67
C PHE A 363 20.81 -21.66 4.00
N PRO A 364 21.80 -20.74 4.07
CA PRO A 364 22.46 -20.41 5.32
C PRO A 364 21.46 -20.03 6.41
N ARG A 365 21.68 -20.49 7.65
CA ARG A 365 20.75 -20.26 8.77
C ARG A 365 20.60 -18.79 9.16
N ASP A 366 21.60 -17.99 8.85
CA ASP A 366 21.65 -16.54 9.06
C ASP A 366 21.13 -15.76 7.84
N LEU A 367 20.62 -16.42 6.80
CA LEU A 367 20.03 -15.76 5.63
C LEU A 367 18.53 -15.54 5.83
N VAL A 368 18.10 -14.29 5.59
CA VAL A 368 16.69 -13.91 5.56
C VAL A 368 16.39 -13.16 4.26
N PHE A 369 15.38 -13.62 3.54
CA PHE A 369 14.94 -12.98 2.30
C PHE A 369 14.13 -11.71 2.58
N ARG A 370 14.43 -10.66 1.81
CA ARG A 370 13.72 -9.37 1.85
C ARG A 370 13.57 -8.84 0.44
N TRP A 371 12.45 -8.19 0.15
CA TRP A 371 12.18 -7.59 -1.15
C TRP A 371 12.55 -6.11 -1.16
N SER A 372 12.84 -5.56 -2.34
CA SER A 372 12.95 -4.12 -2.53
C SER A 372 11.65 -3.40 -2.16
N LYS A 373 11.77 -2.17 -1.64
CA LYS A 373 10.63 -1.29 -1.37
C LYS A 373 9.92 -0.92 -2.67
N ASP A 374 10.71 -0.52 -3.66
CA ASP A 374 10.26 -0.06 -4.98
C ASP A 374 10.61 -1.08 -6.06
N PRO A 375 9.88 -1.12 -7.19
CA PRO A 375 10.28 -1.94 -8.33
C PRO A 375 11.61 -1.45 -8.91
N ALA A 376 12.33 -2.38 -9.55
CA ALA A 376 13.55 -2.10 -10.28
C ALA A 376 13.30 -1.03 -11.35
N LYS A 377 14.33 -0.28 -11.71
CA LYS A 377 14.25 0.71 -12.79
C LYS A 377 15.08 0.25 -13.97
N ASN A 378 14.58 0.51 -15.17
CA ASN A 378 15.40 0.35 -16.36
C ASN A 378 16.48 1.44 -16.37
N TYR A 379 17.75 1.02 -16.40
CA TYR A 379 18.90 1.94 -16.37
C TYR A 379 18.98 2.87 -17.59
N GLU A 380 18.38 2.48 -18.73
CA GLU A 380 18.42 3.27 -19.97
C GLU A 380 17.29 4.29 -20.06
N THR A 381 16.10 3.95 -19.56
CA THR A 381 14.91 4.82 -19.66
C THR A 381 14.57 5.56 -18.38
N GLY A 382 15.08 5.09 -17.23
CA GLY A 382 14.72 5.60 -15.90
C GLY A 382 13.29 5.24 -15.45
N GLU A 383 12.55 4.47 -16.26
CA GLU A 383 11.20 4.02 -15.95
C GLU A 383 11.23 2.83 -14.99
N PHE A 384 10.26 2.79 -14.07
CA PHE A 384 10.04 1.63 -13.22
C PHE A 384 9.60 0.42 -14.04
N THR A 385 10.19 -0.73 -13.77
CA THR A 385 9.74 -2.02 -14.28
C THR A 385 8.61 -2.57 -13.42
N GLU A 386 8.13 -3.77 -13.74
CA GLU A 386 7.17 -4.50 -12.90
C GLU A 386 7.84 -5.40 -11.85
N ASP A 387 9.16 -5.50 -11.91
CA ASP A 387 9.95 -6.46 -11.16
C ASP A 387 10.49 -5.85 -9.87
N TYR A 388 10.45 -6.62 -8.79
CA TYR A 388 11.01 -6.28 -7.49
C TYR A 388 12.24 -7.16 -7.25
N GLU A 389 13.23 -6.60 -6.58
CA GLU A 389 14.50 -7.26 -6.32
C GLU A 389 14.45 -8.05 -5.02
N LEU A 390 14.95 -9.29 -5.04
CA LEU A 390 15.10 -10.16 -3.89
C LEU A 390 16.51 -10.02 -3.32
N TYR A 391 16.61 -9.68 -2.04
CA TYR A 391 17.86 -9.55 -1.30
C TYR A 391 17.99 -10.63 -0.23
N GLY A 392 19.23 -11.08 0.00
CA GLY A 392 19.57 -11.95 1.12
C GLY A 392 20.19 -11.15 2.26
N ILE A 393 19.42 -10.88 3.31
CA ILE A 393 19.91 -10.21 4.51
C ILE A 393 20.65 -11.19 5.41
N LYS A 394 21.83 -10.81 5.86
CA LYS A 394 22.66 -11.59 6.78
C LYS A 394 22.41 -11.17 8.22
N LEU A 395 21.80 -12.06 8.99
CA LEU A 395 21.52 -11.86 10.40
C LEU A 395 22.82 -11.79 11.22
N GLY A 396 22.88 -10.85 12.16
CA GLY A 396 23.91 -10.84 13.19
C GLY A 396 23.81 -12.06 14.11
N ARG A 397 24.83 -12.30 14.95
CA ARG A 397 24.88 -13.44 15.89
C ARG A 397 23.66 -13.51 16.83
N ASP A 398 23.08 -12.35 17.15
CA ASP A 398 21.91 -12.23 18.03
C ASP A 398 20.60 -12.02 17.25
N GLY A 399 20.63 -12.15 15.92
CA GLY A 399 19.48 -11.86 15.04
C GLY A 399 19.11 -10.37 14.96
N LYS A 400 19.99 -9.48 15.45
CA LYS A 400 19.78 -8.03 15.49
C LYS A 400 20.48 -7.33 14.32
N PRO A 401 19.98 -6.16 13.88
CA PRO A 401 20.64 -5.34 12.86
C PRO A 401 22.00 -4.85 13.35
N ALA A 402 22.90 -4.58 12.40
CA ALA A 402 24.23 -4.07 12.72
C ALA A 402 24.16 -2.62 13.25
N LEU A 403 23.22 -1.83 12.71
CA LEU A 403 22.92 -0.48 13.15
C LEU A 403 21.41 -0.24 12.99
N THR A 404 20.80 0.54 13.88
CA THR A 404 19.42 1.01 13.78
C THR A 404 19.38 2.51 13.52
N GLY A 405 18.22 3.01 13.11
CA GLY A 405 18.00 4.44 12.91
C GLY A 405 18.21 5.31 14.15
N ASP A 406 18.25 4.72 15.36
CA ASP A 406 18.41 5.44 16.62
C ASP A 406 19.67 6.32 16.68
N HIS A 407 20.65 5.97 15.86
CA HIS A 407 21.93 6.65 15.77
C HIS A 407 22.02 7.67 14.64
N VAL A 408 20.96 7.88 13.85
CA VAL A 408 20.90 8.92 12.82
C VAL A 408 20.43 10.22 13.48
N VAL A 409 21.26 11.27 13.40
CA VAL A 409 20.98 12.59 14.01
C VAL A 409 20.59 13.65 12.99
N ASP A 410 21.00 13.47 11.74
CA ASP A 410 20.60 14.34 10.64
C ASP A 410 20.48 13.53 9.35
N ALA A 411 19.53 13.92 8.50
CA ALA A 411 19.47 13.43 7.14
C ALA A 411 18.95 14.54 6.22
N SER A 412 19.55 14.66 5.04
CA SER A 412 19.15 15.67 4.06
C SER A 412 19.22 15.10 2.65
N ALA A 413 18.26 15.50 1.82
CA ALA A 413 18.23 15.12 0.41
C ALA A 413 18.65 16.29 -0.45
N ASN A 414 19.78 16.13 -1.14
CA ASN A 414 20.31 17.13 -2.05
C ASN A 414 20.75 16.45 -3.36
N PRO A 415 20.57 17.11 -4.51
CA PRO A 415 21.22 16.66 -5.74
C PRO A 415 22.73 16.59 -5.52
N ASP A 416 23.33 15.45 -5.85
CA ASP A 416 24.77 15.25 -5.82
C ASP A 416 25.42 16.20 -6.86
N PRO A 417 26.41 17.02 -6.47
CA PRO A 417 27.05 17.97 -7.39
C PRO A 417 27.79 17.35 -8.58
N GLN A 418 28.15 16.06 -8.50
CA GLN A 418 28.87 15.33 -9.53
C GLN A 418 27.94 14.55 -10.46
N THR A 419 26.93 13.87 -9.91
CA THR A 419 26.02 13.02 -10.70
C THR A 419 24.71 13.72 -11.06
N ASN A 420 24.36 14.84 -10.42
CA ASN A 420 23.04 15.48 -10.43
C ASN A 420 21.89 14.58 -9.95
N GLU A 421 22.18 13.36 -9.47
CA GLU A 421 21.19 12.46 -8.89
C GLU A 421 20.87 12.87 -7.46
N VAL A 422 19.63 12.70 -7.02
CA VAL A 422 19.27 13.03 -5.64
C VAL A 422 19.88 11.99 -4.71
N ALA A 423 20.78 12.41 -3.82
CA ALA A 423 21.36 11.58 -2.78
C ALA A 423 20.81 11.98 -1.41
N VAL A 424 20.51 11.00 -0.58
CA VAL A 424 20.13 11.22 0.82
C VAL A 424 21.36 11.10 1.69
N SER A 425 21.89 12.23 2.12
CA SER A 425 22.99 12.29 3.08
C SER A 425 22.48 11.99 4.48
N LEU A 426 23.21 11.15 5.20
CA LEU A 426 22.99 10.74 6.58
C LEU A 426 24.14 11.20 7.44
N LYS A 427 23.83 11.62 8.65
CA LYS A 427 24.81 11.92 9.70
C LYS A 427 24.44 11.16 10.96
N MET A 428 25.43 10.51 11.54
CA MET A 428 25.26 9.69 12.73
C MET A 428 25.77 10.38 14.00
N ASP A 429 25.26 9.95 15.16
CA ASP A 429 25.85 10.28 16.45
C ASP A 429 27.24 9.62 16.62
N ASN A 430 27.96 9.97 17.67
CA ASN A 430 29.30 9.44 17.95
C ASN A 430 29.36 7.90 18.14
N THR A 431 28.25 7.27 18.54
CA THR A 431 28.16 5.82 18.74
C THR A 431 27.91 5.13 17.40
N GLY A 432 26.93 5.61 16.64
CA GLY A 432 26.62 5.17 15.29
C GLY A 432 27.80 5.32 14.35
N ALA A 433 28.51 6.45 14.38
CA ALA A 433 29.70 6.66 13.55
C ALA A 433 30.79 5.60 13.77
N LYS A 434 30.96 5.10 15.01
CA LYS A 434 31.91 4.02 15.30
C LYS A 434 31.44 2.68 14.77
N ILE A 435 30.17 2.33 15.01
CA ILE A 435 29.56 1.07 14.55
C ILE A 435 29.55 1.05 13.01
N TRP A 436 29.13 2.14 12.39
CA TRP A 436 29.11 2.32 10.94
C TRP A 436 30.52 2.31 10.34
N GLY A 437 31.49 2.95 10.99
CA GLY A 437 32.89 2.90 10.60
C GLY A 437 33.43 1.48 10.60
N GLN A 438 33.11 0.67 11.60
CA GLN A 438 33.46 -0.75 11.62
C GLN A 438 32.76 -1.51 10.48
N LEU A 439 31.44 -1.38 10.35
CA LEU A 439 30.64 -2.07 9.35
C LEU A 439 31.13 -1.78 7.92
N THR A 440 31.37 -0.51 7.61
CA THR A 440 31.90 -0.08 6.31
C THR A 440 33.35 -0.49 6.10
N THR A 441 34.17 -0.56 7.15
CA THR A 441 35.54 -1.11 7.05
C THR A 441 35.52 -2.57 6.66
N GLU A 442 34.69 -3.37 7.32
CA GLU A 442 34.52 -4.79 7.03
C GLU A 442 33.97 -5.00 5.60
N ALA A 443 32.96 -4.23 5.20
CA ALA A 443 32.40 -4.28 3.85
C ALA A 443 33.42 -3.89 2.76
N ALA A 444 34.19 -2.80 2.95
CA ALA A 444 35.22 -2.38 2.01
C ALA A 444 36.32 -3.44 1.85
N GLN A 445 36.70 -4.12 2.94
CA GLN A 445 37.71 -5.19 2.92
C GLN A 445 37.17 -6.48 2.27
N ASP A 446 35.87 -6.72 2.35
CA ASP A 446 35.20 -7.87 1.73
C ASP A 446 34.76 -7.58 0.28
N ASN A 447 35.73 -7.20 -0.56
CA ASN A 447 35.53 -6.93 -1.98
C ASN A 447 34.39 -5.91 -2.23
N ASN A 448 34.47 -4.78 -1.53
CA ASN A 448 33.54 -3.66 -1.61
C ASN A 448 32.08 -4.09 -1.46
N ARG A 449 31.80 -4.87 -0.40
CA ARG A 449 30.48 -5.42 -0.11
C ARG A 449 29.43 -4.33 0.08
N GLU A 450 28.20 -4.67 -0.31
CA GLU A 450 27.03 -3.84 -0.13
C GLU A 450 26.53 -3.90 1.33
N ILE A 451 25.93 -2.82 1.80
CA ILE A 451 25.18 -2.79 3.07
C ILE A 451 23.74 -2.47 2.72
N ALA A 452 22.81 -3.35 3.10
CA ALA A 452 21.39 -3.11 2.89
C ALA A 452 20.86 -2.13 3.93
N ILE A 453 20.10 -1.16 3.44
CA ILE A 453 19.32 -0.21 4.23
C ILE A 453 17.88 -0.67 4.12
N VAL A 454 17.36 -1.16 5.24
CA VAL A 454 16.05 -1.80 5.34
C VAL A 454 15.12 -0.87 6.12
N LEU A 455 13.94 -0.66 5.56
CA LEU A 455 12.83 0.04 6.20
C LEU A 455 11.63 -0.90 6.23
N ASP A 456 11.13 -1.24 7.42
CA ASP A 456 9.95 -2.10 7.59
C ASP A 456 10.03 -3.46 6.86
N ASP A 457 11.16 -4.16 7.00
CA ASP A 457 11.42 -5.43 6.30
C ASP A 457 11.43 -5.32 4.76
N GLU A 458 11.63 -4.11 4.21
CA GLU A 458 11.89 -3.90 2.77
C GLU A 458 13.22 -3.19 2.55
N VAL A 459 13.96 -3.63 1.54
CA VAL A 459 15.25 -3.02 1.18
C VAL A 459 14.97 -1.75 0.39
N VAL A 460 15.37 -0.60 0.94
CA VAL A 460 15.29 0.69 0.26
C VAL A 460 16.45 0.84 -0.72
N SER A 461 17.64 0.40 -0.30
CA SER A 461 18.85 0.46 -1.12
C SER A 461 19.92 -0.48 -0.56
N ALA A 462 20.80 -1.00 -1.41
CA ALA A 462 21.98 -1.76 -1.01
C ALA A 462 23.26 -1.21 -1.67
N PRO A 463 23.72 0.00 -1.30
CA PRO A 463 24.90 0.61 -1.91
C PRO A 463 26.19 -0.17 -1.61
N ARG A 464 27.12 -0.16 -2.58
CA ARG A 464 28.48 -0.70 -2.39
C ARG A 464 29.33 0.22 -1.54
N VAL A 465 30.05 -0.38 -0.60
CA VAL A 465 31.03 0.36 0.21
C VAL A 465 32.39 0.34 -0.48
N ILE A 466 32.79 1.48 -1.05
CA ILE A 466 34.08 1.62 -1.74
C ILE A 466 35.21 1.91 -0.75
N ASN A 467 34.98 2.82 0.20
CA ASN A 467 35.94 3.24 1.21
C ASN A 467 35.29 3.18 2.60
N PRO A 468 36.06 2.87 3.67
CA PRO A 468 35.57 2.96 5.04
C PRO A 468 35.06 4.38 5.38
N ILE A 469 33.90 4.46 6.04
CA ILE A 469 33.26 5.72 6.43
C ILE A 469 33.41 5.92 7.94
N LEU A 470 34.49 6.58 8.36
CA LEU A 470 34.83 6.71 9.79
C LEU A 470 34.18 7.92 10.49
N THR A 471 33.64 8.88 9.74
CA THR A 471 33.06 10.11 10.30
C THR A 471 31.59 9.96 10.67
N GLY A 472 30.93 8.89 10.22
CA GLY A 472 29.48 8.70 10.37
C GLY A 472 28.63 9.47 9.34
N ASP A 473 29.26 10.19 8.41
CA ASP A 473 28.58 10.83 7.29
C ASP A 473 28.48 9.85 6.12
N SER A 474 27.27 9.46 5.74
CA SER A 474 27.04 8.52 4.63
C SER A 474 26.08 9.11 3.62
N GLN A 475 26.06 8.56 2.40
CA GLN A 475 25.11 8.94 1.38
C GLN A 475 24.40 7.69 0.88
N ILE A 476 23.08 7.75 0.90
CA ILE A 476 22.22 6.80 0.22
C ILE A 476 21.97 7.34 -1.18
N THR A 477 22.56 6.67 -2.14
CA THR A 477 22.26 6.88 -3.55
C THR A 477 21.14 5.94 -3.95
N GLY A 478 20.16 6.50 -4.63
CA GLY A 478 19.08 5.81 -5.31
C GLY A 478 18.52 6.80 -6.32
N ASN A 479 17.83 6.32 -7.35
CA ASN A 479 17.22 7.19 -8.35
C ASN A 479 15.97 7.88 -7.79
N PHE A 480 16.12 8.59 -6.67
CA PHE A 480 15.06 9.33 -6.00
C PHE A 480 14.75 10.58 -6.82
N ASN A 481 13.47 10.93 -6.91
CA ASN A 481 13.12 12.31 -7.24
C ASN A 481 13.34 13.22 -6.00
N ILE A 482 13.34 14.55 -6.19
CA ILE A 482 13.62 15.50 -5.09
C ILE A 482 12.65 15.32 -3.91
N GLN A 483 11.38 15.01 -4.19
CA GLN A 483 10.37 14.85 -3.16
C GLN A 483 10.55 13.51 -2.42
N GLU A 484 10.76 12.40 -3.14
CA GLU A 484 11.07 11.08 -2.59
C GLU A 484 12.33 11.12 -1.73
N GLY A 485 13.39 11.78 -2.19
CA GLY A 485 14.61 11.96 -1.43
C GLY A 485 14.33 12.72 -0.14
N LYS A 486 13.55 13.81 -0.19
CA LYS A 486 13.17 14.57 1.02
C LYS A 486 12.29 13.75 1.97
N ASP A 487 11.32 13.01 1.45
CA ASP A 487 10.46 12.16 2.27
C ASP A 487 11.30 11.05 2.92
N LEU A 488 12.22 10.41 2.19
CA LEU A 488 13.18 9.45 2.73
C LEU A 488 14.10 10.09 3.76
N ALA A 489 14.70 11.25 3.48
CA ALA A 489 15.53 11.97 4.45
C ALA A 489 14.76 12.29 5.73
N ASN A 490 13.50 12.72 5.63
CA ASN A 490 12.66 12.95 6.81
C ASN A 490 12.41 11.64 7.58
N ILE A 491 12.19 10.52 6.90
CA ILE A 491 12.08 9.18 7.53
C ILE A 491 13.35 8.85 8.31
N LEU A 492 14.52 9.07 7.70
CA LEU A 492 15.81 8.66 8.26
C LEU A 492 16.30 9.62 9.35
N GLN A 493 16.08 10.93 9.22
CA GLN A 493 16.42 11.96 10.22
C GLN A 493 15.66 11.73 11.54
N ILE A 494 14.44 11.22 11.43
CA ILE A 494 13.58 10.89 12.56
C ILE A 494 13.89 9.47 13.07
N GLY A 495 14.91 8.78 12.56
CA GLY A 495 15.30 7.40 12.87
C GLY A 495 15.43 7.07 14.36
N LYS A 496 15.47 8.09 15.24
CA LYS A 496 15.28 7.91 16.67
C LYS A 496 13.87 7.47 17.08
N LEU A 497 12.79 7.95 16.47
CA LEU A 497 11.40 7.55 16.75
C LEU A 497 10.42 8.07 15.67
N PRO A 498 9.98 7.29 14.67
CA PRO A 498 8.62 7.45 14.17
C PRO A 498 7.71 7.26 15.38
N ALA A 499 6.98 8.29 15.78
CA ALA A 499 6.15 8.24 16.97
C ALA A 499 5.18 7.06 16.85
N GLU A 500 5.25 6.14 17.82
CA GLU A 500 4.40 4.96 17.87
C GLU A 500 2.93 5.40 17.85
N THR A 501 2.08 4.61 17.22
CA THR A 501 0.64 4.87 17.20
C THR A 501 -0.05 4.00 18.25
N LYS A 502 -0.82 4.64 19.11
CA LYS A 502 -1.64 3.96 20.12
C LYS A 502 -3.09 3.97 19.69
N ILE A 503 -3.72 2.80 19.70
CA ILE A 503 -5.16 2.70 19.44
C ILE A 503 -5.89 3.24 20.66
N ILE A 504 -6.60 4.36 20.49
CA ILE A 504 -7.44 4.96 21.54
C ILE A 504 -8.91 4.59 21.37
N GLN A 505 -9.32 4.23 20.15
CA GLN A 505 -10.66 3.76 19.85
C GLN A 505 -10.60 2.73 18.72
N GLU A 506 -11.37 1.66 18.87
CA GLU A 506 -11.52 0.62 17.86
C GLU A 506 -12.99 0.22 17.75
N SER A 507 -13.48 0.06 16.53
CA SER A 507 -14.79 -0.49 16.23
C SER A 507 -14.65 -1.57 15.16
N LEU A 508 -15.14 -2.77 15.46
CA LEU A 508 -15.15 -3.91 14.55
C LEU A 508 -16.58 -4.19 14.10
N VAL A 509 -16.83 -4.06 12.80
CA VAL A 509 -18.11 -4.42 12.18
C VAL A 509 -17.97 -5.76 11.49
N GLY A 510 -18.60 -6.79 12.06
CA GLY A 510 -18.57 -8.15 11.50
C GLY A 510 -19.21 -8.21 10.10
N PRO A 511 -18.61 -8.93 9.13
CA PRO A 511 -19.15 -9.05 7.77
C PRO A 511 -20.58 -9.61 7.71
N SER A 512 -20.97 -10.45 8.68
CA SER A 512 -22.31 -11.05 8.76
C SER A 512 -23.39 -10.05 9.21
N LEU A 513 -23.08 -9.20 10.20
CA LEU A 513 -23.99 -8.16 10.71
C LEU A 513 -24.25 -7.07 9.66
N GLY A 514 -23.21 -6.69 8.91
CA GLY A 514 -23.35 -5.78 7.76
C GLY A 514 -24.21 -6.39 6.66
N ALA A 515 -23.89 -7.60 6.19
CA ALA A 515 -24.57 -8.24 5.06
C ALA A 515 -26.08 -8.40 5.24
N GLU A 516 -26.53 -8.77 6.44
CA GLU A 516 -27.97 -8.93 6.72
C GLU A 516 -28.71 -7.59 6.73
N ASN A 517 -28.15 -6.58 7.39
CA ASN A 517 -28.75 -5.24 7.46
C ASN A 517 -28.78 -4.57 6.09
N ILE A 518 -27.73 -4.74 5.28
CA ILE A 518 -27.67 -4.26 3.90
C ILE A 518 -28.75 -4.93 3.08
N ARG A 519 -28.89 -6.27 3.14
CA ARG A 519 -29.89 -6.97 2.34
C ARG A 519 -31.30 -6.48 2.68
N LYS A 520 -31.63 -6.35 3.97
CA LYS A 520 -32.94 -5.84 4.40
C LYS A 520 -33.16 -4.39 3.94
N SER A 521 -32.17 -3.52 4.11
CA SER A 521 -32.25 -2.11 3.73
C SER A 521 -32.35 -1.92 2.22
N THR A 522 -31.52 -2.62 1.44
CA THR A 522 -31.54 -2.60 -0.03
C THR A 522 -32.86 -3.13 -0.58
N VAL A 523 -33.42 -4.21 0.00
CA VAL A 523 -34.75 -4.71 -0.41
C VAL A 523 -35.83 -3.67 -0.11
N ALA A 524 -35.85 -3.08 1.09
CA ALA A 524 -36.82 -2.04 1.44
C ALA A 524 -36.70 -0.81 0.51
N LEU A 525 -35.47 -0.40 0.19
CA LEU A 525 -35.16 0.70 -0.72
C LEU A 525 -35.68 0.41 -2.14
N VAL A 526 -35.38 -0.77 -2.69
CA VAL A 526 -35.81 -1.15 -4.03
C VAL A 526 -37.33 -1.24 -4.12
N VAL A 527 -37.97 -1.85 -3.12
CA VAL A 527 -39.45 -1.95 -3.07
C VAL A 527 -40.08 -0.56 -2.96
N GLY A 528 -39.58 0.31 -2.09
CA GLY A 528 -40.04 1.69 -1.95
C GLY A 528 -39.87 2.49 -3.24
N PHE A 529 -38.70 2.38 -3.88
CA PHE A 529 -38.40 3.03 -5.15
C PHE A 529 -39.35 2.56 -6.27
N LEU A 530 -39.57 1.26 -6.41
CA LEU A 530 -40.50 0.71 -7.40
C LEU A 530 -41.95 1.16 -7.17
N MET A 531 -42.39 1.29 -5.91
CA MET A 531 -43.71 1.84 -5.60
C MET A 531 -43.84 3.30 -6.05
N VAL A 532 -42.82 4.12 -5.84
CA VAL A 532 -42.80 5.52 -6.30
C VAL A 532 -42.83 5.59 -7.83
N LEU A 533 -42.03 4.78 -8.52
CA LEU A 533 -42.06 4.71 -10.00
C LEU A 533 -43.44 4.27 -10.50
N GLY A 534 -44.04 3.26 -9.88
CA GLY A 534 -45.37 2.77 -10.20
C GLY A 534 -46.44 3.85 -10.02
N PHE A 535 -46.37 4.61 -8.92
CA PHE A 535 -47.25 5.75 -8.68
C PHE A 535 -47.07 6.83 -9.75
N MET A 536 -45.83 7.18 -10.11
CA MET A 536 -45.56 8.20 -11.13
C MET A 536 -46.14 7.82 -12.50
N ILE A 537 -46.00 6.56 -12.91
CA ILE A 537 -46.58 6.07 -14.16
C ILE A 537 -48.10 6.07 -14.10
N PHE A 538 -48.68 5.56 -13.00
CA PHE A 538 -50.13 5.45 -12.87
C PHE A 538 -50.82 6.82 -12.82
N TYR A 539 -50.26 7.77 -12.06
CA TYR A 539 -50.87 9.07 -11.82
C TYR A 539 -50.58 10.09 -12.93
N TYR A 540 -49.36 10.12 -13.47
CA TYR A 540 -48.93 11.11 -14.46
C TYR A 540 -48.77 10.57 -15.89
N ALA A 541 -49.05 9.28 -16.13
CA ALA A 541 -49.00 8.63 -17.45
C ALA A 541 -47.70 8.95 -18.22
N GLY A 542 -47.81 9.57 -19.41
CA GLY A 542 -46.67 9.93 -20.25
C GLY A 542 -45.69 10.91 -19.59
N GLY A 543 -46.18 11.85 -18.75
CA GLY A 543 -45.32 12.73 -17.95
C GLY A 543 -44.53 11.95 -16.92
N GLY A 544 -45.15 10.94 -16.31
CA GLY A 544 -44.49 10.02 -15.38
C GLY A 544 -43.26 9.36 -15.99
N ILE A 545 -43.34 8.88 -17.24
CA ILE A 545 -42.20 8.27 -17.95
C ILE A 545 -41.04 9.28 -18.12
N VAL A 546 -41.34 10.53 -18.45
CA VAL A 546 -40.31 11.58 -18.60
C VAL A 546 -39.60 11.85 -17.27
N SER A 547 -40.33 11.89 -16.16
CA SER A 547 -39.71 12.02 -14.83
C SER A 547 -38.89 10.82 -14.42
N ILE A 548 -39.28 9.61 -14.80
CA ILE A 548 -38.48 8.40 -14.54
C ILE A 548 -37.16 8.48 -15.30
N ILE A 549 -37.17 8.89 -16.56
CA ILE A 549 -35.93 9.10 -17.33
C ILE A 549 -35.06 10.17 -16.66
N ALA A 550 -35.65 11.30 -16.24
CA ALA A 550 -34.93 12.36 -15.54
C ALA A 550 -34.33 11.87 -14.21
N LEU A 551 -35.06 11.04 -13.47
CA LEU A 551 -34.61 10.47 -12.20
C LEU A 551 -33.46 9.47 -12.41
N ILE A 552 -33.56 8.61 -13.42
CA ILE A 552 -32.48 7.68 -13.78
C ILE A 552 -31.23 8.46 -14.18
N LEU A 553 -31.36 9.52 -14.98
CA LEU A 553 -30.24 10.40 -15.33
C LEU A 553 -29.66 11.09 -14.11
N ASN A 554 -30.49 11.53 -13.16
CA ASN A 554 -30.03 12.13 -11.91
C ASN A 554 -29.22 11.12 -11.07
N ILE A 555 -29.74 9.91 -10.88
CA ILE A 555 -29.05 8.82 -10.17
C ILE A 555 -27.72 8.49 -10.86
N PHE A 556 -27.73 8.40 -12.19
CA PHE A 556 -26.53 8.17 -12.99
C PHE A 556 -25.45 9.23 -12.70
N PHE A 557 -25.81 10.52 -12.69
CA PHE A 557 -24.87 11.60 -12.37
C PHE A 557 -24.40 11.59 -10.90
N ILE A 558 -25.27 11.24 -9.95
CA ILE A 558 -24.89 11.13 -8.54
C ILE A 558 -23.81 10.06 -8.38
N PHE A 559 -24.03 8.85 -8.90
CA PHE A 559 -23.04 7.76 -8.81
C PHE A 559 -21.76 8.09 -9.58
N GLY A 560 -21.87 8.73 -10.75
CA GLY A 560 -20.71 9.21 -11.52
C GLY A 560 -19.85 10.21 -10.76
N ALA A 561 -20.49 11.19 -10.13
CA ALA A 561 -19.80 12.20 -9.33
C ALA A 561 -19.12 11.57 -8.11
N LEU A 562 -19.84 10.73 -7.35
CA LEU A 562 -19.30 10.08 -6.16
C LEU A 562 -18.09 9.18 -6.47
N ALA A 563 -18.15 8.41 -7.56
CA ALA A 563 -17.03 7.62 -8.05
C ALA A 563 -15.85 8.51 -8.47
N SER A 564 -16.12 9.61 -9.18
CA SER A 564 -15.08 10.54 -9.64
C SER A 564 -14.34 11.24 -8.50
N TYR A 565 -14.96 11.44 -7.34
CA TYR A 565 -14.32 12.04 -6.17
C TYR A 565 -13.59 11.02 -5.28
N GLY A 566 -13.65 9.72 -5.59
CA GLY A 566 -13.05 8.67 -4.76
C GLY A 566 -13.71 8.53 -3.39
N THR A 567 -15.00 8.92 -3.27
CA THR A 567 -15.71 8.89 -2.00
C THR A 567 -16.12 7.47 -1.60
N VAL A 568 -16.23 7.24 -0.29
CA VAL A 568 -16.69 5.98 0.29
C VAL A 568 -18.20 6.05 0.53
N LEU A 569 -18.95 5.14 -0.09
CA LEU A 569 -20.40 5.01 0.11
C LEU A 569 -20.69 4.28 1.42
N THR A 570 -21.30 4.96 2.39
CA THR A 570 -21.73 4.40 3.68
C THR A 570 -23.26 4.23 3.75
N LEU A 571 -23.79 3.59 4.79
CA LEU A 571 -25.25 3.51 4.99
C LEU A 571 -25.92 4.89 5.09
N PRO A 572 -25.39 5.86 5.87
CA PRO A 572 -25.86 7.25 5.85
C PRO A 572 -25.79 7.88 4.45
N GLY A 573 -24.75 7.58 3.67
CA GLY A 573 -24.63 8.03 2.28
C GLY A 573 -25.78 7.51 1.41
N ILE A 574 -26.13 6.22 1.51
CA ILE A 574 -27.29 5.64 0.83
C ILE A 574 -28.59 6.33 1.26
N ALA A 575 -28.77 6.60 2.56
CA ALA A 575 -29.94 7.32 3.05
C ALA A 575 -30.03 8.74 2.47
N GLY A 576 -28.90 9.45 2.35
CA GLY A 576 -28.82 10.75 1.68
C GLY A 576 -29.17 10.70 0.19
N ILE A 577 -28.75 9.64 -0.52
CA ILE A 577 -29.15 9.42 -1.92
C ILE A 577 -30.66 9.18 -2.02
N VAL A 578 -31.24 8.37 -1.12
CA VAL A 578 -32.69 8.13 -1.08
C VAL A 578 -33.46 9.42 -0.82
N LEU A 579 -32.99 10.23 0.13
CA LEU A 579 -33.59 11.54 0.42
C LEU A 579 -33.54 12.45 -0.81
N THR A 580 -32.39 12.51 -1.49
CA THR A 580 -32.20 13.28 -2.73
C THR A 580 -33.14 12.80 -3.85
N ILE A 581 -33.30 11.48 -4.00
CA ILE A 581 -34.26 10.88 -4.94
C ILE A 581 -35.69 11.30 -4.60
N GLY A 582 -36.07 11.27 -3.33
CA GLY A 582 -37.39 11.71 -2.86
C GLY A 582 -37.67 13.17 -3.21
N MET A 583 -36.72 14.06 -2.93
CA MET A 583 -36.83 15.48 -3.27
C MET A 583 -36.87 15.72 -4.79
N ALA A 584 -36.11 14.95 -5.57
CA ALA A 584 -36.14 15.04 -7.03
C ALA A 584 -37.49 14.60 -7.63
N VAL A 585 -38.13 13.58 -7.03
CA VAL A 585 -39.49 13.17 -7.42
C VAL A 585 -40.51 14.24 -7.04
N ASP A 586 -40.41 14.83 -5.85
CA ASP A 586 -41.32 15.90 -5.40
C ASP A 586 -41.28 17.13 -6.31
N ALA A 587 -40.08 17.57 -6.71
CA ALA A 587 -39.92 18.65 -7.67
C ALA A 587 -40.62 18.37 -9.01
N ASN A 588 -40.54 17.13 -9.51
CA ASN A 588 -41.24 16.71 -10.72
C ASN A 588 -42.78 16.72 -10.55
N VAL A 589 -43.27 16.30 -9.38
CA VAL A 589 -44.69 16.33 -9.03
C VAL A 589 -45.21 17.78 -9.03
N ILE A 590 -44.50 18.71 -8.40
CA ILE A 590 -44.87 20.14 -8.36
C ILE A 590 -44.99 20.70 -9.78
N ILE A 591 -44.00 20.42 -10.65
CA ILE A 591 -44.03 20.87 -12.05
C ILE A 591 -45.25 20.30 -12.76
N PHE A 592 -45.53 19.00 -12.63
CA PHE A 592 -46.64 18.38 -13.35
C PHE A 592 -48.01 18.80 -12.87
N GLU A 593 -48.21 18.98 -11.57
CA GLU A 593 -49.47 19.52 -11.07
C GLU A 593 -49.67 20.96 -11.57
N ARG A 594 -48.62 21.78 -11.60
CA ARG A 594 -48.72 23.12 -12.19
C ARG A 594 -49.04 23.06 -13.68
N VAL A 595 -48.40 22.18 -14.46
CA VAL A 595 -48.71 22.00 -15.89
C VAL A 595 -50.16 21.54 -16.08
N ARG A 596 -50.68 20.66 -15.22
CA ARG A 596 -52.10 20.21 -15.28
C ARG A 596 -53.08 21.32 -14.92
N GLU A 597 -52.74 22.19 -13.97
CA GLU A 597 -53.52 23.38 -13.63
C GLU A 597 -53.63 24.30 -14.84
N GLU A 598 -52.50 24.63 -15.47
CA GLU A 598 -52.46 25.47 -16.67
C GLU A 598 -53.17 24.83 -17.88
N LEU A 599 -53.19 23.50 -17.98
CA LEU A 599 -53.98 22.76 -18.97
C LEU A 599 -55.49 22.81 -18.68
N ARG A 600 -55.89 22.74 -17.40
CA ARG A 600 -57.30 22.89 -16.99
C ARG A 600 -57.83 24.29 -17.28
N ASP A 601 -56.97 25.29 -17.21
CA ASP A 601 -57.27 26.67 -17.59
C ASP A 601 -57.38 26.87 -19.12
N GLY A 602 -57.26 25.80 -19.92
CA GLY A 602 -57.52 25.80 -21.35
C GLY A 602 -56.33 26.23 -22.21
N LYS A 603 -55.12 26.36 -21.65
CA LYS A 603 -53.91 26.68 -22.41
C LYS A 603 -53.48 25.49 -23.28
N SER A 604 -52.75 25.79 -24.36
CA SER A 604 -52.16 24.75 -25.21
C SER A 604 -51.02 24.04 -24.49
N LEU A 605 -50.81 22.74 -24.77
CA LEU A 605 -49.81 21.90 -24.10
C LEU A 605 -48.42 22.54 -23.99
N LEU A 606 -47.95 23.15 -25.08
CA LEU A 606 -46.61 23.75 -25.12
C LEU A 606 -46.52 25.02 -24.25
N MET A 607 -47.62 25.79 -24.18
CA MET A 607 -47.71 26.97 -23.31
C MET A 607 -47.86 26.57 -21.85
N SER A 608 -48.69 25.56 -21.54
CA SER A 608 -48.85 25.02 -20.18
C SER A 608 -47.55 24.44 -19.62
N ILE A 609 -46.74 23.77 -20.45
CA ILE A 609 -45.41 23.32 -20.04
C ILE A 609 -44.52 24.51 -19.71
N ASN A 610 -44.41 25.50 -20.60
CA ASN A 610 -43.53 26.65 -20.37
C ASN A 610 -43.92 27.45 -19.11
N ASP A 611 -45.21 27.73 -18.95
CA ASP A 611 -45.75 28.44 -17.79
C ASP A 611 -45.63 27.60 -16.51
N GLY A 612 -45.89 26.29 -16.61
CA GLY A 612 -45.76 25.35 -15.50
C GLY A 612 -44.33 25.29 -14.96
N PHE A 613 -43.32 25.17 -15.84
CA PHE A 613 -41.92 25.25 -15.42
C PHE A 613 -41.57 26.61 -14.82
N LYS A 614 -41.94 27.71 -15.49
CA LYS A 614 -41.63 29.07 -15.04
C LYS A 614 -42.17 29.37 -13.63
N ASN A 615 -43.39 28.92 -13.34
CA ASN A 615 -44.05 29.18 -12.07
C ASN A 615 -43.58 28.23 -10.95
N SER A 616 -43.12 27.02 -11.32
CA SER A 616 -42.64 26.03 -10.35
C SER A 616 -41.21 26.28 -9.87
N TYR A 617 -40.36 26.96 -10.66
CA TYR A 617 -38.96 27.25 -10.30
C TYR A 617 -38.76 28.06 -9.02
N SER A 618 -39.77 28.78 -8.54
CA SER A 618 -39.67 29.53 -7.28
C SER A 618 -39.97 28.68 -6.04
N ALA A 619 -40.66 27.55 -6.24
CA ALA A 619 -41.06 26.62 -5.18
C ALA A 619 -40.09 25.44 -5.03
N ILE A 620 -39.30 25.15 -6.08
CA ILE A 620 -38.23 24.15 -6.15
C ILE A 620 -36.91 24.85 -5.85
#